data_AF-R1FAN4-F1
#
_entry.id   AF-R1FAN4-F1
#
_cell.length_a   1.000
_cell.length_b   1.000
_cell.length_c   1.000
_cell.angle_alpha   90.00
_cell.angle_beta   90.00
_cell.angle_gamma   90.00
#
_symmetry.space_group_name_H-M   'P 1'
#
loop_
_entity.id
_entity.type
_entity.pdbx_description
1 polymer ?
#
loop_
_entity_poly.entity_id
_entity_poly.type
_entity_poly.pdbx_seq_one_letter_code
_entity_poly.pdbx_strand_id
1 'polypeptide(L)'
;MQWATSEDAILHVESSRTAVAILGVNPSTWTEADVGQAYRALAKLLHPDRSSAEAGRSQAAFQKVHEARGALKSIVARRAPPPPRPAPPAPAQQPRPAKRAPASKPAMAGKRAKLAPQKAARPPEPSPKRAKPAAQARPPQSRQPQPQRRSAAAAAAKPKAAAKPKAAAAKPKPAPKPAPMRPIPHRRWIISSDELAALLSQLLAAVQRFKEEKSAAEATVGVGEEWAVHWKPRKKAVWSGSGSGGDFYAYRLASPDRTYRSRPEFALSGAEGPAPTRSRSSASAPAPAPEEVEAEAPAEAAPAAQPSPQQAEAEAEAAEAEATEVAEAAAEAAAEAVEEAAEEAAEEEAEEAAEEEEAEEEAEEEAEEEAVEEAVEEAANDETGEVFKKKEQAAAEEEAEAEGPGTPPGTPLPPEAEAEAEAEAEAEAEAAEGA
;
A
#
# COMPACT_ATOMS: atom_id res chain seq x y z
N MET A 1 -8.44 -29.06 12.81
CA MET A 1 -7.54 -27.90 13.05
C MET A 1 -6.45 -28.03 12.02
N GLN A 2 -6.61 -27.38 10.87
CA GLN A 2 -5.56 -27.31 9.85
C GLN A 2 -4.52 -26.32 10.35
N TRP A 3 -3.31 -26.81 10.62
CA TRP A 3 -2.17 -25.96 10.89
C TRP A 3 -1.80 -25.39 9.53
N ALA A 4 -1.93 -24.07 9.34
CA ALA A 4 -1.35 -23.42 8.17
C ALA A 4 0.14 -23.81 8.16
N THR A 5 0.58 -24.45 7.09
CA THR A 5 1.96 -24.90 6.93
C THR A 5 2.88 -23.68 7.01
N SER A 6 4.09 -23.85 7.52
CA SER A 6 5.00 -22.73 7.79
C SER A 6 5.40 -21.99 6.50
N GLU A 7 5.28 -22.64 5.35
CA GLU A 7 5.61 -22.09 4.02
C GLU A 7 4.61 -21.02 3.58
N ASP A 8 3.31 -21.24 3.78
CA ASP A 8 2.26 -20.24 3.53
C ASP A 8 2.51 -18.94 4.30
N ALA A 9 3.11 -19.04 5.49
CA ALA A 9 3.43 -17.89 6.32
C ALA A 9 4.64 -17.09 5.78
N ILE A 10 5.63 -17.76 5.19
CA ILE A 10 6.83 -17.13 4.64
C ILE A 10 6.49 -16.40 3.33
N LEU A 11 5.79 -17.07 2.42
CA LEU A 11 5.32 -16.47 1.16
C LEU A 11 4.44 -15.24 1.41
N HIS A 12 3.61 -15.26 2.46
CA HIS A 12 2.82 -14.08 2.84
C HIS A 12 3.68 -12.90 3.28
N VAL A 13 4.79 -13.14 3.99
CA VAL A 13 5.66 -12.07 4.51
C VAL A 13 6.41 -11.37 3.38
N GLU A 14 6.88 -12.12 2.39
CA GLU A 14 7.58 -11.55 1.23
C GLU A 14 6.63 -10.77 0.32
N SER A 15 5.47 -11.36 0.01
CA SER A 15 4.39 -10.67 -0.70
C SER A 15 3.98 -9.36 0.01
N SER A 16 3.96 -9.37 1.34
CA SER A 16 3.71 -8.17 2.16
C SER A 16 4.78 -7.09 1.97
N ARG A 17 6.07 -7.47 2.01
CA ARG A 17 7.19 -6.52 1.87
C ARG A 17 7.18 -5.86 0.49
N THR A 18 6.96 -6.67 -0.55
CA THR A 18 6.86 -6.19 -1.93
C THR A 18 5.67 -5.27 -2.11
N ALA A 19 4.50 -5.62 -1.56
CA ALA A 19 3.31 -4.76 -1.61
C ALA A 19 3.48 -3.42 -0.90
N VAL A 20 4.18 -3.40 0.25
CA VAL A 20 4.54 -2.17 0.97
C VAL A 20 5.48 -1.30 0.13
N ALA A 21 6.47 -1.91 -0.53
CA ALA A 21 7.42 -1.21 -1.38
C ALA A 21 6.74 -0.60 -2.62
N ILE A 22 5.87 -1.35 -3.30
CA ILE A 22 5.10 -0.91 -4.47
C ILE A 22 4.22 0.31 -4.12
N LEU A 23 3.54 0.28 -2.97
CA LEU A 23 2.67 1.38 -2.55
C LEU A 23 3.44 2.53 -1.86
N GLY A 24 4.72 2.35 -1.53
CA GLY A 24 5.55 3.35 -0.86
C GLY A 24 5.04 3.71 0.55
N VAL A 25 4.34 2.79 1.22
CA VAL A 25 3.86 3.01 2.59
C VAL A 25 4.94 2.60 3.60
N ASN A 26 4.89 3.14 4.83
CA ASN A 26 5.88 2.78 5.84
C ASN A 26 5.56 1.39 6.43
N PRO A 27 6.47 0.39 6.36
CA PRO A 27 6.20 -1.00 6.77
C PRO A 27 5.78 -1.17 8.23
N SER A 28 6.17 -0.23 9.10
CA SER A 28 5.97 -0.34 10.55
C SER A 28 4.65 0.26 11.06
N THR A 29 4.05 1.22 10.34
CA THR A 29 2.99 2.09 10.90
C THR A 29 1.81 2.35 9.96
N TRP A 30 1.73 1.63 8.85
CA TRP A 30 0.68 1.84 7.86
C TRP A 30 -0.70 1.43 8.38
N THR A 31 -1.71 2.26 8.06
CA THR A 31 -3.13 2.00 8.32
C THR A 31 -3.90 1.72 7.02
N GLU A 32 -5.14 1.23 7.11
CA GLU A 32 -6.00 1.04 5.92
C GLU A 32 -6.21 2.34 5.14
N ALA A 33 -6.30 3.47 5.88
CA ALA A 33 -6.46 4.79 5.28
C ALA A 33 -5.23 5.18 4.44
N ASP A 34 -4.03 4.89 4.93
CA ASP A 34 -2.76 5.16 4.24
C ASP A 34 -2.64 4.33 2.95
N VAL A 35 -2.95 3.04 3.03
CA VAL A 35 -2.99 2.13 1.86
C VAL A 35 -3.99 2.65 0.82
N GLY A 36 -5.18 3.06 1.26
CA GLY A 36 -6.19 3.64 0.38
C GLY A 36 -5.76 4.97 -0.26
N GLN A 37 -5.02 5.80 0.46
CA GLN A 37 -4.50 7.07 -0.05
C GLN A 37 -3.36 6.86 -1.05
N ALA A 38 -2.38 6.00 -0.71
CA ALA A 38 -1.27 5.65 -1.59
C ALA A 38 -1.77 5.03 -2.90
N TYR A 39 -2.71 4.08 -2.82
CA TYR A 39 -3.35 3.47 -3.99
C TYR A 39 -4.01 4.53 -4.88
N ARG A 40 -4.82 5.44 -4.33
CA ARG A 40 -5.48 6.49 -5.13
C ARG A 40 -4.49 7.43 -5.82
N ALA A 41 -3.37 7.74 -5.15
CA ALA A 41 -2.33 8.59 -5.72
C ALA A 41 -1.64 7.89 -6.90
N LEU A 42 -1.21 6.63 -6.73
CA LEU A 42 -0.54 5.84 -7.76
C LEU A 42 -1.49 5.47 -8.91
N ALA A 43 -2.72 5.06 -8.61
CA ALA A 43 -3.76 4.77 -9.61
C ALA A 43 -4.05 5.98 -10.50
N LYS A 44 -3.97 7.21 -9.98
CA LYS A 44 -4.18 8.43 -10.78
C LYS A 44 -3.00 8.71 -11.73
N LEU A 45 -1.78 8.32 -11.34
CA LEU A 45 -0.56 8.53 -12.12
C LEU A 45 -0.36 7.44 -13.18
N LEU A 46 -0.66 6.19 -12.83
CA LEU A 46 -0.41 5.00 -13.64
C LEU A 46 -1.66 4.50 -14.39
N HIS A 47 -2.77 5.26 -14.36
CA HIS A 47 -3.97 4.85 -15.07
C HIS A 47 -3.70 4.73 -16.59
N PRO A 48 -4.08 3.63 -17.25
CA PRO A 48 -3.84 3.45 -18.68
C PRO A 48 -4.43 4.60 -19.52
N ASP A 49 -5.64 5.07 -19.20
CA ASP A 49 -6.27 6.22 -19.90
C ASP A 49 -5.53 7.57 -19.77
N ARG A 50 -4.66 7.72 -18.77
CA ARG A 50 -3.96 9.00 -18.50
C ARG A 50 -2.49 8.95 -18.86
N SER A 51 -1.94 7.75 -18.97
CA SER A 51 -0.56 7.51 -19.33
C SER A 51 -0.42 7.57 -20.85
N SER A 52 0.52 8.38 -21.34
CA SER A 52 0.98 8.32 -22.73
C SER A 52 2.09 7.29 -22.93
N ALA A 53 2.46 6.54 -21.89
CA ALA A 53 3.43 5.47 -21.99
C ALA A 53 2.83 4.32 -22.83
N GLU A 54 3.71 3.45 -23.33
CA GLU A 54 3.33 2.24 -24.05
C GLU A 54 2.23 1.50 -23.27
N ALA A 55 1.06 1.31 -23.91
CA ALA A 55 -0.18 0.93 -23.22
C ALA A 55 0.02 -0.30 -22.30
N GLY A 56 0.77 -1.30 -22.77
CA GLY A 56 1.08 -2.51 -22.00
C GLY A 56 1.82 -2.25 -20.69
N ARG A 57 2.82 -1.36 -20.67
CA ARG A 57 3.60 -1.07 -19.44
C ARG A 57 2.74 -0.37 -18.39
N SER A 58 1.89 0.55 -18.82
CA SER A 58 1.01 1.28 -17.89
C SER A 58 -0.07 0.37 -17.29
N GLN A 59 -0.61 -0.55 -18.08
CA GLN A 59 -1.58 -1.55 -17.61
C GLN A 59 -0.93 -2.52 -16.62
N ALA A 60 0.24 -3.08 -16.94
CA ALA A 60 0.97 -3.97 -16.03
C ALA A 60 1.32 -3.27 -14.71
N ALA A 61 1.78 -2.02 -14.75
CA ALA A 61 2.09 -1.25 -13.54
C ALA A 61 0.83 -0.96 -12.69
N PHE A 62 -0.29 -0.63 -13.34
CA PHE A 62 -1.57 -0.41 -12.65
C PHE A 62 -2.07 -1.70 -11.97
N GLN A 63 -1.93 -2.84 -12.65
CA GLN A 63 -2.30 -4.15 -12.13
C GLN A 63 -1.49 -4.50 -10.88
N LYS A 64 -0.15 -4.34 -10.91
CA LYS A 64 0.72 -4.54 -9.74
C LYS A 64 0.32 -3.67 -8.54
N VAL A 65 -0.05 -2.41 -8.78
CA VAL A 65 -0.54 -1.51 -7.72
C VAL A 65 -1.90 -1.95 -7.16
N HIS A 66 -2.75 -2.56 -8.00
CA HIS A 66 -4.04 -3.11 -7.57
C HIS A 66 -3.87 -4.36 -6.70
N GLU A 67 -3.02 -5.29 -7.11
CA GLU A 67 -2.67 -6.50 -6.38
C GLU A 67 -2.02 -6.17 -5.02
N ALA A 68 -1.04 -5.26 -5.01
CA ALA A 68 -0.40 -4.80 -3.79
C ALA A 68 -1.42 -4.23 -2.78
N ARG A 69 -2.43 -3.49 -3.26
CA ARG A 69 -3.52 -3.00 -2.40
C ARG A 69 -4.38 -4.14 -1.85
N GLY A 70 -4.66 -5.17 -2.66
CA GLY A 70 -5.38 -6.37 -2.24
C GLY A 70 -4.64 -7.12 -1.12
N ALA A 71 -3.35 -7.38 -1.33
CA ALA A 71 -2.47 -8.03 -0.37
C ALA A 71 -2.40 -7.24 0.96
N LEU A 72 -2.16 -5.92 0.91
CA LEU A 72 -2.14 -5.12 2.15
C LEU A 72 -3.49 -5.10 2.86
N LYS A 73 -4.61 -5.06 2.13
CA LYS A 73 -5.93 -5.11 2.75
C LYS A 73 -6.20 -6.40 3.49
N SER A 74 -5.79 -7.56 2.95
CA SER A 74 -5.95 -8.84 3.63
C SER A 74 -5.14 -8.86 4.94
N ILE A 75 -3.92 -8.29 4.93
CA ILE A 75 -3.07 -8.18 6.10
C ILE A 75 -3.67 -7.23 7.16
N VAL A 76 -4.25 -6.09 6.76
CA VAL A 76 -4.98 -5.23 7.72
C VAL A 76 -6.15 -5.98 8.34
N ALA A 77 -6.92 -6.71 7.53
CA ALA A 77 -8.07 -7.46 8.01
C ALA A 77 -7.65 -8.53 9.03
N ARG A 78 -6.50 -9.19 8.83
CA ARG A 78 -5.91 -10.14 9.79
C ARG A 78 -5.34 -9.48 11.04
N ARG A 79 -4.81 -8.24 10.92
CA ARG A 79 -4.31 -7.45 12.06
C ARG A 79 -5.43 -6.83 12.89
N ALA A 80 -6.62 -6.66 12.33
CA ALA A 80 -7.76 -6.17 13.08
C ALA A 80 -8.00 -7.11 14.27
N PRO A 81 -8.10 -6.58 15.51
CA PRO A 81 -8.38 -7.42 16.66
C PRO A 81 -9.66 -8.21 16.37
N PRO A 82 -9.72 -9.52 16.68
CA PRO A 82 -10.91 -10.31 16.45
C PRO A 82 -12.09 -9.60 17.12
N PRO A 83 -13.26 -9.57 16.47
CA PRO A 83 -14.42 -8.92 17.05
C PRO A 83 -14.60 -9.46 18.48
N PRO A 84 -14.85 -8.58 19.47
CA PRO A 84 -14.93 -8.99 20.86
C PRO A 84 -15.92 -10.16 20.94
N ARG A 85 -15.45 -11.31 21.42
CA ARG A 85 -16.31 -12.50 21.55
C ARG A 85 -17.58 -12.06 22.29
N PRO A 86 -18.78 -12.45 21.82
CA PRO A 86 -19.99 -12.15 22.56
C PRO A 86 -19.77 -12.62 23.99
N ALA A 87 -19.99 -11.72 24.95
CA ALA A 87 -19.79 -12.04 26.36
C ALA A 87 -20.52 -13.34 26.66
N PRO A 88 -19.88 -14.33 27.31
CA PRO A 88 -20.56 -15.56 27.65
C PRO A 88 -21.87 -15.18 28.37
N PRO A 89 -22.98 -15.88 28.07
CA PRO A 89 -24.25 -15.59 28.71
C PRO A 89 -24.01 -15.55 30.22
N ALA A 90 -24.43 -14.45 30.86
CA ALA A 90 -24.20 -14.25 32.28
C ALA A 90 -24.62 -15.54 33.00
N PRO A 91 -23.75 -16.14 33.84
CA PRO A 91 -24.06 -17.39 34.50
C PRO A 91 -25.41 -17.22 35.19
N ALA A 92 -26.35 -18.13 34.90
CA ALA A 92 -27.68 -18.11 35.48
C ALA A 92 -27.50 -17.90 36.98
N GLN A 93 -28.01 -16.78 37.49
CA GLN A 93 -27.79 -16.42 38.88
C GLN A 93 -28.33 -17.56 39.73
N GLN A 94 -27.43 -18.35 40.30
CA GLN A 94 -27.82 -19.35 41.28
C GLN A 94 -28.58 -18.60 42.38
N PRO A 95 -29.79 -19.05 42.75
CA PRO A 95 -30.58 -18.38 43.76
C PRO A 95 -29.73 -18.24 45.02
N ARG A 96 -29.38 -17.01 45.36
CA ARG A 96 -28.55 -16.73 46.55
C ARG A 96 -29.31 -17.31 47.75
N PRO A 97 -28.68 -18.17 48.58
CA PRO A 97 -29.30 -18.60 49.82
C PRO A 97 -29.61 -17.35 50.65
N ALA A 98 -30.85 -17.26 51.15
CA ALA A 98 -31.35 -16.13 51.91
C ALA A 98 -30.36 -15.78 53.03
N LYS A 99 -29.79 -14.56 52.95
CA LYS A 99 -28.94 -14.01 54.00
C LYS A 99 -29.73 -14.04 55.31
N ARG A 100 -29.32 -14.91 56.23
CA ARG A 100 -29.70 -14.82 57.64
C ARG A 100 -29.26 -13.44 58.16
N ALA A 101 -30.19 -12.73 58.76
CA ALA A 101 -30.01 -11.38 59.29
C ALA A 101 -28.83 -11.35 60.29
N PRO A 102 -27.92 -10.37 60.19
CA PRO A 102 -26.93 -10.15 61.24
C PRO A 102 -27.62 -9.55 62.46
N ALA A 103 -27.55 -10.27 63.57
CA ALA A 103 -27.94 -9.77 64.87
C ALA A 103 -27.10 -8.53 65.22
N SER A 104 -27.81 -7.44 65.49
CA SER A 104 -27.30 -6.19 66.03
C SER A 104 -26.49 -6.41 67.31
N LYS A 105 -25.28 -5.85 67.39
CA LYS A 105 -24.69 -5.42 68.67
C LYS A 105 -24.04 -4.04 68.55
N PRO A 106 -24.07 -3.26 69.64
CA PRO A 106 -23.95 -1.81 69.59
C PRO A 106 -22.52 -1.32 69.81
N ALA A 107 -22.29 -0.13 69.26
CA ALA A 107 -21.48 0.98 69.76
C ALA A 107 -20.38 0.68 70.80
N MET A 108 -19.12 0.86 70.39
CA MET A 108 -18.12 1.46 71.26
C MET A 108 -17.37 2.57 70.51
N ALA A 109 -17.41 3.75 71.13
CA ALA A 109 -16.79 4.97 70.70
C ALA A 109 -15.25 4.88 70.75
N GLY A 110 -14.59 5.46 69.74
CA GLY A 110 -13.13 5.43 69.68
C GLY A 110 -12.53 6.40 68.67
N LYS A 111 -12.56 7.69 69.01
CA LYS A 111 -11.52 8.71 68.75
C LYS A 111 -10.90 8.84 67.35
N ARG A 112 -11.25 9.97 66.71
CA ARG A 112 -10.35 11.00 66.16
C ARG A 112 -9.07 10.53 65.43
N ALA A 113 -9.07 10.67 64.10
CA ALA A 113 -7.89 11.10 63.35
C ALA A 113 -8.30 12.08 62.24
N LYS A 114 -7.53 13.16 62.16
CA LYS A 114 -7.69 14.36 61.36
C LYS A 114 -7.06 14.15 59.97
N LEU A 115 -7.68 14.76 58.96
CA LEU A 115 -7.06 15.39 57.78
C LEU A 115 -6.37 14.52 56.72
N ALA A 116 -7.05 14.32 55.59
CA ALA A 116 -6.48 14.54 54.25
C ALA A 116 -7.63 14.77 53.24
N PRO A 117 -7.60 15.83 52.40
CA PRO A 117 -8.61 16.00 51.35
C PRO A 117 -8.31 15.05 50.19
N GLN A 118 -9.06 13.94 50.10
CA GLN A 118 -9.14 13.14 48.89
C GLN A 118 -9.92 13.94 47.83
N LYS A 119 -9.19 14.37 46.80
CA LYS A 119 -9.73 14.93 45.57
C LYS A 119 -10.50 13.82 44.85
N ALA A 120 -11.82 13.88 44.92
CA ALA A 120 -12.74 12.95 44.29
C ALA A 120 -12.53 12.95 42.77
N ALA A 121 -11.83 11.94 42.25
CA ALA A 121 -11.90 11.57 40.85
C ALA A 121 -13.26 10.90 40.63
N ARG A 122 -14.18 11.62 39.97
CA ARG A 122 -15.44 11.08 39.45
C ARG A 122 -15.13 9.88 38.54
N PRO A 123 -15.76 8.71 38.72
CA PRO A 123 -15.83 7.72 37.66
C PRO A 123 -16.69 8.27 36.51
N PRO A 124 -16.31 8.10 35.23
CA PRO A 124 -17.16 8.47 34.11
C PRO A 124 -18.40 7.57 34.09
N GLU A 125 -19.58 8.19 34.05
CA GLU A 125 -20.85 7.53 33.76
C GLU A 125 -20.80 6.84 32.39
N PRO A 126 -21.26 5.58 32.27
CA PRO A 126 -21.51 5.00 30.96
C PRO A 126 -22.75 5.68 30.35
N SER A 127 -22.53 6.45 29.29
CA SER A 127 -23.61 7.02 28.49
C SER A 127 -24.56 5.93 27.98
N PRO A 128 -25.89 6.09 28.11
CA PRO A 128 -26.84 5.13 27.57
C PRO A 128 -26.81 5.15 26.04
N LYS A 129 -26.72 3.94 25.49
CA LYS A 129 -26.80 3.61 24.06
C LYS A 129 -27.96 4.37 23.40
N ARG A 130 -27.63 5.32 22.52
CA ARG A 130 -28.58 5.86 21.54
C ARG A 130 -28.83 4.75 20.52
N ALA A 131 -29.97 4.09 20.64
CA ALA A 131 -30.49 3.16 19.66
C ALA A 131 -30.52 3.85 18.28
N LYS A 132 -29.83 3.26 17.30
CA LYS A 132 -30.05 3.57 15.88
C LYS A 132 -31.42 3.02 15.50
N PRO A 133 -32.36 3.82 14.97
CA PRO A 133 -33.57 3.28 14.38
C PRO A 133 -33.22 2.51 13.10
N ALA A 134 -33.97 1.42 12.90
CA ALA A 134 -33.90 0.52 11.77
C ALA A 134 -33.86 1.28 10.43
N ALA A 135 -32.92 0.90 9.57
CA ALA A 135 -32.89 1.33 8.18
C ALA A 135 -34.15 0.82 7.49
N GLN A 136 -35.00 1.77 7.11
CA GLN A 136 -36.10 1.58 6.17
C GLN A 136 -35.58 0.94 4.89
N ALA A 137 -36.26 -0.13 4.48
CA ALA A 137 -36.17 -0.71 3.16
C ALA A 137 -36.36 0.38 2.09
N ARG A 138 -35.34 0.55 1.24
CA ARG A 138 -35.46 1.32 0.01
C ARG A 138 -36.11 0.42 -1.06
N PRO A 139 -37.22 0.83 -1.70
CA PRO A 139 -37.73 0.14 -2.87
C PRO A 139 -36.81 0.36 -4.09
N PRO A 140 -36.82 -0.57 -5.08
CA PRO A 140 -35.99 -0.47 -6.27
C PRO A 140 -36.41 0.72 -7.13
N GLN A 141 -35.49 1.66 -7.37
CA GLN A 141 -35.72 2.74 -8.32
C GLN A 141 -35.63 2.19 -9.74
N SER A 142 -36.74 2.34 -10.45
CA SER A 142 -36.93 2.08 -11.87
C SER A 142 -35.90 2.81 -12.72
N ARG A 143 -35.32 2.08 -13.68
CA ARG A 143 -34.50 2.59 -14.78
C ARG A 143 -35.23 3.74 -15.50
N GLN A 144 -34.67 4.94 -15.45
CA GLN A 144 -34.97 5.97 -16.44
C GLN A 144 -33.89 5.96 -17.54
N PRO A 145 -34.28 5.97 -18.83
CA PRO A 145 -33.34 6.12 -19.92
C PRO A 145 -32.87 7.58 -20.04
N GLN A 146 -31.55 7.78 -20.18
CA GLN A 146 -30.98 9.09 -20.43
C GLN A 146 -31.32 9.59 -21.85
N PRO A 147 -31.70 10.87 -22.02
CA PRO A 147 -31.86 11.46 -23.34
C PRO A 147 -30.48 11.83 -23.94
N GLN A 148 -30.35 11.47 -25.21
CA GLN A 148 -29.19 11.68 -26.06
C GLN A 148 -28.75 13.17 -26.10
N ARG A 149 -27.45 13.38 -25.91
CA ARG A 149 -26.79 14.68 -26.12
C ARG A 149 -26.85 15.04 -27.60
N ARG A 150 -27.62 16.08 -27.92
CA ARG A 150 -27.50 16.80 -29.19
C ARG A 150 -26.19 17.59 -29.22
N SER A 151 -25.36 17.25 -30.19
CA SER A 151 -24.32 18.10 -30.74
C SER A 151 -24.97 19.30 -31.46
N ALA A 152 -24.47 20.51 -31.20
CA ALA A 152 -24.67 21.65 -32.08
C ALA A 152 -23.49 22.61 -31.96
N ALA A 153 -22.75 22.70 -33.06
CA ALA A 153 -21.82 23.75 -33.39
C ALA A 153 -22.55 25.07 -33.67
N ALA A 154 -21.80 26.18 -33.61
CA ALA A 154 -21.96 27.47 -34.31
C ALA A 154 -21.59 28.62 -33.34
N ALA A 155 -20.47 29.31 -33.53
CA ALA A 155 -20.18 30.33 -34.53
C ALA A 155 -20.33 31.76 -33.96
N ALA A 156 -19.22 32.50 -34.06
CA ALA A 156 -19.08 33.92 -34.38
C ALA A 156 -20.05 34.96 -33.79
N ALA A 157 -19.50 35.94 -33.05
CA ALA A 157 -19.75 37.37 -33.31
C ALA A 157 -18.78 38.28 -32.53
N LYS A 158 -17.95 39.04 -33.27
CA LYS A 158 -17.48 40.39 -32.89
C LYS A 158 -18.24 41.38 -33.78
N PRO A 159 -18.62 42.55 -33.26
CA PRO A 159 -18.08 43.82 -33.80
C PRO A 159 -17.82 44.85 -32.67
N LYS A 160 -16.70 45.58 -32.65
CA LYS A 160 -16.30 46.77 -33.44
C LYS A 160 -17.06 48.06 -33.08
N ALA A 161 -16.34 48.89 -32.30
CA ALA A 161 -16.21 50.36 -32.33
C ALA A 161 -17.41 51.29 -32.05
N ALA A 162 -17.21 52.19 -31.07
CA ALA A 162 -17.67 53.57 -31.13
C ALA A 162 -16.70 54.47 -30.35
N ALA A 163 -16.46 55.68 -30.87
CA ALA A 163 -15.37 56.57 -30.51
C ALA A 163 -15.86 57.90 -29.88
N LYS A 164 -15.04 58.44 -28.95
CA LYS A 164 -14.76 59.87 -28.61
C LYS A 164 -15.87 60.71 -27.92
N PRO A 165 -15.57 61.88 -27.28
CA PRO A 165 -14.27 62.53 -26.95
C PRO A 165 -14.14 63.16 -25.51
N LYS A 166 -12.91 63.61 -25.20
CA LYS A 166 -12.49 64.78 -24.38
C LYS A 166 -13.10 65.03 -22.98
N ALA A 167 -12.25 64.88 -21.95
CA ALA A 167 -12.08 65.90 -20.91
C ALA A 167 -10.67 65.77 -20.29
N ALA A 168 -9.97 66.89 -20.22
CA ALA A 168 -8.59 67.01 -19.77
C ALA A 168 -8.51 66.95 -18.24
N ALA A 169 -7.72 66.01 -17.72
CA ALA A 169 -7.16 66.07 -16.38
C ALA A 169 -5.79 65.40 -16.43
N ALA A 170 -4.76 66.15 -16.03
CA ALA A 170 -3.37 65.71 -16.04
C ALA A 170 -3.22 64.41 -15.22
N LYS A 171 -2.99 63.30 -15.91
CA LYS A 171 -2.70 62.01 -15.27
C LYS A 171 -1.21 61.94 -14.92
N PRO A 172 -0.86 61.47 -13.70
CA PRO A 172 0.53 61.31 -13.29
C PRO A 172 1.25 60.35 -14.23
N LYS A 173 2.52 60.67 -14.54
CA LYS A 173 3.43 59.91 -15.38
C LYS A 173 3.38 58.43 -14.94
N PRO A 174 2.98 57.47 -15.79
CA PRO A 174 2.94 56.07 -15.40
C PRO A 174 4.36 55.61 -15.06
N ALA A 175 4.52 55.00 -13.89
CA ALA A 175 5.77 54.37 -13.48
C ALA A 175 6.23 53.38 -14.58
N PRO A 176 7.54 53.30 -14.86
CA PRO A 176 8.06 52.36 -15.85
C PRO A 176 7.58 50.96 -15.49
N LYS A 177 6.92 50.30 -16.45
CA LYS A 177 6.51 48.90 -16.29
C LYS A 177 7.77 48.08 -15.95
N PRO A 178 7.73 47.23 -14.90
CA PRO A 178 8.84 46.34 -14.63
C PRO A 178 9.12 45.52 -15.89
N ALA A 179 10.39 45.45 -16.28
CA ALA A 179 10.81 44.63 -17.39
C ALA A 179 10.23 43.22 -17.19
N PRO A 180 9.67 42.58 -18.24
CA PRO A 180 9.16 41.22 -18.11
C PRO A 180 10.30 40.35 -17.57
N MET A 181 10.08 39.71 -16.42
CA MET A 181 11.01 38.73 -15.87
C MET A 181 11.30 37.73 -16.98
N ARG A 182 12.54 37.74 -17.47
CA ARG A 182 12.98 36.69 -18.39
C ARG A 182 12.81 35.37 -17.64
N PRO A 183 12.09 34.39 -18.18
CA PRO A 183 12.01 33.09 -17.55
C PRO A 183 13.44 32.59 -17.35
N ILE A 184 13.80 32.33 -16.10
CA ILE A 184 15.08 31.72 -15.77
C ILE A 184 15.08 30.40 -16.55
N PRO A 185 16.06 30.16 -17.44
CA PRO A 185 16.10 28.91 -18.16
C PRO A 185 16.21 27.80 -17.12
N HIS A 186 15.18 26.97 -17.01
CA HIS A 186 15.27 25.70 -16.30
C HIS A 186 16.32 24.90 -17.06
N ARG A 187 17.57 24.94 -16.60
CA ARG A 187 18.61 24.05 -17.08
C ARG A 187 18.12 22.64 -16.77
N ARG A 188 17.62 21.97 -17.81
CA ARG A 188 17.30 20.56 -17.77
C ARG A 188 18.64 19.85 -17.79
N TRP A 189 19.13 19.50 -16.61
CA TRP A 189 20.39 18.78 -16.47
C TRP A 189 20.14 17.36 -16.94
N ILE A 190 20.82 16.99 -18.02
CA ILE A 190 20.91 15.61 -18.47
C ILE A 190 22.16 15.08 -17.74
N ILE A 191 21.95 14.52 -16.56
CA ILE A 191 22.99 13.73 -15.89
C ILE A 191 23.01 12.40 -16.67
N SER A 192 24.19 11.96 -17.07
CA SER A 192 24.30 10.63 -17.70
C SER A 192 23.93 9.53 -16.70
N SER A 193 23.47 8.38 -17.19
CA SER A 193 23.06 7.27 -16.30
C SER A 193 24.21 6.84 -15.37
N ASP A 194 25.44 6.86 -15.89
CA ASP A 194 26.64 6.44 -15.16
C ASP A 194 27.03 7.44 -14.06
N GLU A 195 26.96 8.73 -14.35
CA GLU A 195 27.17 9.78 -13.34
C GLU A 195 26.11 9.74 -12.23
N LEU A 196 24.86 9.41 -12.58
CA LEU A 196 23.79 9.24 -11.60
C LEU A 196 24.05 8.03 -10.69
N ALA A 197 24.50 6.91 -11.26
CA ALA A 197 24.85 5.71 -10.50
C ALA A 197 26.03 5.98 -9.55
N ALA A 198 27.09 6.63 -10.03
CA ALA A 198 28.23 7.01 -9.20
C ALA A 198 27.84 7.95 -8.05
N LEU A 199 27.00 8.96 -8.32
CA LEU A 199 26.48 9.86 -7.30
C LEU A 199 25.65 9.11 -6.25
N LEU A 200 24.78 8.19 -6.68
CA LEU A 200 23.97 7.38 -5.77
C LEU A 200 24.85 6.51 -4.86
N SER A 201 25.88 5.87 -5.41
CA SER A 201 26.83 5.06 -4.63
C SER A 201 27.55 5.91 -3.57
N GLN A 202 28.00 7.13 -3.91
CA GLN A 202 28.64 8.02 -2.95
C GLN A 202 27.67 8.50 -1.85
N LEU A 203 26.41 8.80 -2.21
CA LEU A 203 25.37 9.18 -1.25
C LEU A 203 25.07 8.03 -0.27
N LEU A 204 25.00 6.79 -0.77
CA LEU A 204 24.78 5.60 0.04
C LEU A 204 25.96 5.32 0.98
N ALA A 205 27.19 5.46 0.49
CA ALA A 205 28.40 5.34 1.31
C ALA A 205 28.42 6.38 2.46
N ALA A 206 28.02 7.62 2.19
CA ALA A 206 27.91 8.65 3.23
C ALA A 206 26.86 8.30 4.29
N VAL A 207 25.70 7.77 3.87
CA VAL A 207 24.66 7.28 4.79
C VAL A 207 25.16 6.11 5.65
N GLN A 208 25.94 5.20 5.06
CA GLN A 208 26.50 4.05 5.75
C GLN A 208 27.52 4.47 6.83
N ARG A 209 28.41 5.41 6.51
CA ARG A 209 29.34 6.00 7.49
C ARG A 209 28.61 6.60 8.70
N PHE A 210 27.51 7.32 8.47
CA PHE A 210 26.71 7.86 9.57
C PHE A 210 26.06 6.78 10.45
N LYS A 211 25.69 5.62 9.88
CA LYS A 211 25.16 4.49 10.65
C LYS A 211 26.24 3.85 11.52
N GLU A 212 27.43 3.66 10.96
CA GLU A 212 28.57 3.03 11.64
C GLU A 212 29.11 3.91 12.77
N GLU A 213 29.25 5.21 12.50
CA GLU A 213 29.75 6.19 13.47
C GLU A 213 28.76 6.43 14.62
N LYS A 214 27.54 5.86 14.53
CA LYS A 214 26.43 5.99 15.50
C LYS A 214 26.33 7.42 16.04
N SER A 215 26.52 8.40 15.14
CA SER A 215 26.67 9.79 15.57
C SER A 215 25.37 10.23 16.24
N ALA A 216 25.44 10.43 17.55
CA ALA A 216 24.33 10.96 18.33
C ALA A 216 24.06 12.45 18.01
N ALA A 217 25.00 13.08 17.31
CA ALA A 217 24.96 14.47 16.90
C ALA A 217 24.45 14.64 15.46
N GLU A 218 23.79 15.77 15.21
CA GLU A 218 23.42 16.22 13.88
C GLU A 218 24.70 16.53 13.09
N ALA A 219 24.85 15.91 11.92
CA ALA A 219 26.10 15.96 11.15
C ALA A 219 25.81 16.09 9.65
N THR A 220 26.73 16.72 8.91
CA THR A 220 26.61 16.94 7.46
C THR A 220 27.89 16.49 6.78
N VAL A 221 27.78 15.62 5.78
CA VAL A 221 28.89 15.12 4.97
C VAL A 221 28.69 15.59 3.54
N GLY A 222 29.71 16.25 2.97
CA GLY A 222 29.72 16.62 1.55
C GLY A 222 29.89 15.38 0.66
N VAL A 223 29.15 15.32 -0.43
CA VAL A 223 29.23 14.26 -1.44
C VAL A 223 29.49 14.93 -2.79
N GLY A 224 30.72 14.81 -3.28
CA GLY A 224 31.20 15.58 -4.43
C GLY A 224 31.22 17.09 -4.17
N GLU A 225 31.23 17.89 -5.24
CA GLU A 225 31.31 19.35 -5.15
C GLU A 225 29.96 20.03 -4.89
N GLU A 226 28.85 19.34 -5.20
CA GLU A 226 27.53 19.97 -5.27
C GLU A 226 26.51 19.43 -4.28
N TRP A 227 26.74 18.28 -3.65
CA TRP A 227 25.78 17.63 -2.77
C TRP A 227 26.28 17.53 -1.34
N ALA A 228 25.34 17.48 -0.41
CA ALA A 228 25.58 17.19 0.98
C ALA A 228 24.49 16.26 1.51
N VAL A 229 24.88 15.33 2.37
CA VAL A 229 23.99 14.47 3.14
C VAL A 229 24.03 14.94 4.58
N HIS A 230 22.86 15.25 5.11
CA HIS A 230 22.67 15.71 6.47
C HIS A 230 21.89 14.66 7.26
N TRP A 231 22.48 14.23 8.37
CA TRP A 231 21.89 13.33 9.33
C TRP A 231 21.28 14.11 10.48
N LYS A 232 20.02 13.83 10.78
CA LYS A 232 19.32 14.41 11.92
C LYS A 232 18.78 13.32 12.86
N PRO A 233 19.34 13.18 14.07
CA PRO A 233 18.85 12.21 15.04
C PRO A 233 17.42 12.56 15.49
N ARG A 234 16.53 11.56 15.61
CA ARG A 234 15.17 11.80 16.12
C ARG A 234 15.23 11.97 17.64
N LYS A 235 14.71 13.08 18.16
CA LYS A 235 14.62 13.38 19.60
C LYS A 235 13.99 12.24 20.44
N LYS A 236 13.10 11.43 19.84
CA LYS A 236 12.44 10.30 20.52
C LYS A 236 13.29 9.03 20.58
N ALA A 237 14.24 8.84 19.65
CA ALA A 237 15.09 7.64 19.63
C ALA A 237 16.07 7.62 20.82
N VAL A 238 16.54 8.80 21.24
CA VAL A 238 17.42 8.95 22.42
C VAL A 238 16.76 8.47 23.72
N TRP A 239 15.42 8.55 23.82
CA TRP A 239 14.71 8.17 25.06
C TRP A 239 14.36 6.68 25.13
N SER A 240 14.22 5.98 24.00
CA SER A 240 13.74 4.60 23.98
C SER A 240 14.81 3.54 24.17
N GLY A 241 16.11 3.86 24.15
CA GLY A 241 17.21 2.89 24.21
C GLY A 241 17.30 1.92 23.01
N SER A 242 16.25 1.84 22.19
CA SER A 242 16.25 1.27 20.85
C SER A 242 17.08 2.18 19.94
N GLY A 243 17.99 1.59 19.16
CA GLY A 243 19.13 2.21 18.47
C GLY A 243 18.86 3.54 17.76
N SER A 244 19.95 4.25 17.44
CA SER A 244 20.04 5.58 16.83
C SER A 244 19.20 5.72 15.55
N GLY A 245 17.89 5.88 15.71
CA GLY A 245 16.97 6.22 14.63
C GLY A 245 17.03 7.72 14.34
N GLY A 246 17.36 8.06 13.11
CA GLY A 246 17.40 9.44 12.61
C GLY A 246 16.94 9.48 11.16
N ASP A 247 16.84 10.69 10.63
CA ASP A 247 16.44 10.94 9.24
C ASP A 247 17.65 11.45 8.44
N PHE A 248 17.80 10.96 7.21
CA PHE A 248 18.80 11.43 6.25
C PHE A 248 18.19 12.38 5.24
N TYR A 249 18.87 13.48 4.96
CA TYR A 249 18.47 14.48 3.98
C TYR A 249 19.61 14.74 3.02
N ALA A 250 19.40 14.48 1.73
CA ALA A 250 20.34 14.88 0.69
C ALA A 250 19.89 16.20 0.06
N TYR A 251 20.78 17.19 -0.04
CA TYR A 251 20.50 18.47 -0.69
C TYR A 251 21.70 18.99 -1.46
N ARG A 252 21.45 19.91 -2.41
CA ARG A 252 22.52 20.58 -3.16
C ARG A 252 23.05 21.79 -2.41
N LEU A 253 24.37 21.92 -2.33
CA LEU A 253 25.08 23.04 -1.71
C LEU A 253 24.77 24.39 -2.35
N ALA A 254 24.50 24.41 -3.66
CA ALA A 254 24.10 25.62 -4.38
C ALA A 254 22.66 26.10 -4.07
N SER A 255 21.89 25.35 -3.27
CA SER A 255 20.52 25.71 -2.88
C SER A 255 20.22 25.28 -1.44
N PRO A 256 20.93 25.85 -0.46
CA PRO A 256 20.79 25.48 0.94
C PRO A 256 19.39 25.82 1.49
N ASP A 257 18.63 26.71 0.85
CA ASP A 257 17.30 27.10 1.33
C ASP A 257 16.23 26.00 1.16
N ARG A 258 16.56 24.89 0.48
CA ARG A 258 15.67 23.72 0.32
C ARG A 258 15.91 22.63 1.37
N THR A 259 16.65 22.94 2.43
CA THR A 259 17.37 22.03 3.36
C THR A 259 16.55 21.01 4.14
N TYR A 260 15.22 21.04 4.15
CA TYR A 260 14.44 20.13 5.01
C TYR A 260 13.15 19.67 4.36
N ARG A 261 13.24 19.03 3.18
CA ARG A 261 12.09 18.32 2.61
C ARG A 261 12.30 16.83 2.74
N SER A 262 11.59 16.21 3.67
CA SER A 262 11.53 14.76 3.77
C SER A 262 10.96 14.17 2.46
N ARG A 263 11.39 12.95 2.12
CA ARG A 263 11.02 12.20 0.90
C ARG A 263 9.55 12.32 0.44
N PRO A 264 8.49 12.37 1.30
CA PRO A 264 7.13 12.55 0.83
C PRO A 264 6.82 13.92 0.18
N GLU A 265 7.60 14.98 0.43
CA GLU A 265 7.32 16.31 -0.10
C GLU A 265 7.91 16.58 -1.50
N PHE A 266 8.85 15.74 -1.94
CA PHE A 266 9.43 15.86 -3.28
C PHE A 266 8.48 15.32 -4.36
N ALA A 267 7.70 14.28 -4.05
CA ALA A 267 6.68 13.74 -4.96
C ALA A 267 5.51 14.72 -5.22
N LEU A 268 5.30 15.69 -4.34
CA LEU A 268 4.19 16.64 -4.41
C LEU A 268 4.56 18.03 -4.96
N SER A 269 5.84 18.34 -5.14
CA SER A 269 6.30 19.69 -5.57
C SER A 269 6.70 19.79 -7.05
N GLY A 270 6.48 18.74 -7.84
CA GLY A 270 6.72 18.72 -9.29
C GLY A 270 5.62 19.39 -10.14
N ALA A 271 4.52 19.84 -9.52
CA ALA A 271 3.44 20.53 -10.22
C ALA A 271 3.13 21.85 -9.52
N GLU A 272 3.09 22.93 -10.29
CA GLU A 272 2.67 24.29 -9.93
C GLU A 272 3.73 25.24 -9.33
N GLY A 273 4.29 26.08 -10.19
CA GLY A 273 4.61 27.47 -9.86
C GLY A 273 3.58 28.43 -10.48
N PRO A 274 3.64 29.74 -10.18
CA PRO A 274 3.22 30.31 -8.89
C PRO A 274 2.38 31.61 -9.03
N ALA A 275 1.81 32.10 -7.92
CA ALA A 275 1.58 33.54 -7.72
C ALA A 275 1.54 33.96 -6.23
N PRO A 276 1.90 35.21 -5.88
CA PRO A 276 2.60 35.55 -4.65
C PRO A 276 1.84 36.53 -3.72
N THR A 277 2.17 36.55 -2.43
CA THR A 277 1.99 37.77 -1.62
C THR A 277 3.11 38.00 -0.59
N ARG A 278 3.83 39.09 -0.84
CA ARG A 278 4.24 40.16 0.09
C ARG A 278 5.34 39.89 1.14
N SER A 279 6.49 40.46 0.80
CA SER A 279 7.60 40.85 1.67
C SER A 279 7.18 41.63 2.91
N ARG A 280 7.92 41.41 4.01
CA ARG A 280 8.27 42.49 4.92
C ARG A 280 9.73 42.35 5.33
N SER A 281 10.53 43.30 4.86
CA SER A 281 11.91 43.54 5.26
C SER A 281 11.93 44.16 6.66
N SER A 282 12.81 43.64 7.53
CA SER A 282 13.36 44.32 8.70
C SER A 282 14.70 43.63 8.95
N ALA A 283 15.81 44.19 8.46
CA ALA A 283 16.67 45.09 9.22
C ALA A 283 17.33 44.38 10.42
N SER A 284 18.60 44.05 10.21
CA SER A 284 19.72 44.29 11.13
C SER A 284 19.47 44.07 12.62
N ALA A 285 19.94 42.95 13.14
CA ALA A 285 20.24 42.78 14.56
C ALA A 285 21.58 42.04 14.74
N PRO A 286 22.38 42.42 15.75
CA PRO A 286 23.80 42.11 15.84
C PRO A 286 24.08 40.71 16.41
N ALA A 287 25.31 40.24 16.16
CA ALA A 287 25.88 39.03 16.71
C ALA A 287 25.74 38.97 18.25
N PRO A 288 25.35 37.82 18.84
CA PRO A 288 25.42 37.64 20.27
C PRO A 288 26.90 37.51 20.68
N ALA A 289 27.27 38.28 21.71
CA ALA A 289 28.55 38.16 22.40
C ALA A 289 28.71 36.74 22.98
N PRO A 290 29.93 36.18 22.99
CA PRO A 290 30.19 34.92 23.67
C PRO A 290 30.01 35.11 25.18
N GLU A 291 29.15 34.31 25.80
CA GLU A 291 29.12 34.13 27.26
C GLU A 291 30.48 33.56 27.70
N GLU A 292 31.15 34.29 28.59
CA GLU A 292 32.28 33.80 29.37
C GLU A 292 31.80 32.66 30.27
N VAL A 293 32.07 31.43 29.85
CA VAL A 293 32.02 30.27 30.72
C VAL A 293 33.40 30.19 31.39
N GLU A 294 33.48 30.53 32.67
CA GLU A 294 34.63 30.23 33.53
C GLU A 294 34.85 28.71 33.52
N ALA A 295 35.73 28.26 32.63
CA ALA A 295 36.24 26.90 32.62
C ALA A 295 37.42 26.81 33.60
N GLU A 296 37.19 26.03 34.65
CA GLU A 296 38.17 25.54 35.62
C GLU A 296 39.40 24.98 34.88
N ALA A 297 40.58 25.49 35.24
CA ALA A 297 41.85 25.15 34.62
C ALA A 297 42.18 23.64 34.78
N PRO A 298 42.35 22.87 33.70
CA PRO A 298 42.98 21.57 33.80
C PRO A 298 44.50 21.74 33.97
N ALA A 299 45.04 20.96 34.88
CA ALA A 299 46.45 20.93 35.25
C ALA A 299 47.38 20.85 34.03
N GLU A 300 48.44 21.66 34.12
CA GLU A 300 49.62 21.74 33.28
C GLU A 300 50.20 20.35 32.99
N ALA A 301 49.78 19.73 31.88
CA ALA A 301 50.39 18.53 31.35
C ALA A 301 51.65 18.93 30.55
N ALA A 302 52.77 18.35 30.94
CA ALA A 302 54.08 18.57 30.33
C ALA A 302 54.04 18.43 28.78
N PRO A 303 54.82 19.23 28.04
CA PRO A 303 54.84 19.17 26.59
C PRO A 303 55.34 17.81 26.12
N ALA A 304 54.45 17.02 25.51
CA ALA A 304 54.82 15.78 24.84
C ALA A 304 55.82 16.11 23.72
N ALA A 305 56.97 15.44 23.75
CA ALA A 305 58.03 15.59 22.77
C ALA A 305 57.47 15.34 21.37
N GLN A 306 57.55 16.34 20.50
CA GLN A 306 57.11 16.19 19.11
C GLN A 306 58.01 15.15 18.42
N PRO A 307 57.43 14.17 17.71
CA PRO A 307 58.22 13.19 16.98
C PRO A 307 59.07 13.90 15.94
N SER A 308 60.32 13.46 15.83
CA SER A 308 61.23 13.99 14.81
C SER A 308 60.66 13.72 13.41
N PRO A 309 60.87 14.63 12.43
CA PRO A 309 60.26 14.51 11.09
C PRO A 309 60.59 13.20 10.37
N GLN A 310 61.74 12.59 10.66
CA GLN A 310 62.09 11.26 10.13
C GLN A 310 61.23 10.12 10.69
N GLN A 311 60.76 10.24 11.93
CA GLN A 311 59.86 9.26 12.52
C GLN A 311 58.44 9.39 11.95
N ALA A 312 57.99 10.61 11.67
CA ALA A 312 56.71 10.85 11.03
C ALA A 312 56.66 10.30 9.59
N GLU A 313 57.76 10.38 8.84
CA GLU A 313 57.85 9.84 7.48
C GLU A 313 57.84 8.30 7.49
N ALA A 314 58.56 7.67 8.42
CA ALA A 314 58.56 6.22 8.59
C ALA A 314 57.20 5.67 9.06
N GLU A 315 56.50 6.39 9.96
CA GLU A 315 55.15 6.02 10.40
C GLU A 315 54.13 6.19 9.26
N ALA A 316 54.30 7.20 8.39
CA ALA A 316 53.44 7.38 7.22
C ALA A 316 53.62 6.26 6.17
N GLU A 317 54.86 5.86 5.89
CA GLU A 317 55.16 4.76 4.95
C GLU A 317 54.62 3.41 5.48
N ALA A 318 54.76 3.15 6.78
CA ALA A 318 54.19 1.96 7.41
C ALA A 318 52.66 1.95 7.35
N ALA A 319 52.00 3.10 7.57
CA ALA A 319 50.56 3.22 7.48
C ALA A 319 50.04 3.06 6.03
N GLU A 320 50.80 3.51 5.03
CA GLU A 320 50.44 3.30 3.62
C GLU A 320 50.52 1.82 3.23
N ALA A 321 51.56 1.11 3.68
CA ALA A 321 51.69 -0.34 3.46
C ALA A 321 50.54 -1.13 4.11
N GLU A 322 50.19 -0.83 5.37
CA GLU A 322 49.05 -1.47 6.05
C GLU A 322 47.72 -1.15 5.35
N ALA A 323 47.52 0.09 4.90
CA ALA A 323 46.33 0.46 4.16
C ALA A 323 46.19 -0.29 2.83
N THR A 324 47.30 -0.56 2.12
CA THR A 324 47.26 -1.34 0.89
C THR A 324 46.92 -2.81 1.13
N GLU A 325 47.46 -3.43 2.19
CA GLU A 325 47.15 -4.82 2.55
C GLU A 325 45.67 -4.98 2.94
N VAL A 326 45.13 -4.02 3.72
CA VAL A 326 43.70 -4.01 4.08
C VAL A 326 42.81 -3.80 2.86
N ALA A 327 43.22 -2.96 1.91
CA ALA A 327 42.46 -2.73 0.68
C ALA A 327 42.44 -3.96 -0.23
N GLU A 328 43.55 -4.69 -0.32
CA GLU A 328 43.64 -5.94 -1.10
C GLU A 328 42.77 -7.04 -0.48
N ALA A 329 42.86 -7.24 0.84
CA ALA A 329 42.00 -8.20 1.55
C ALA A 329 40.51 -7.86 1.44
N ALA A 330 40.15 -6.57 1.46
CA ALA A 330 38.77 -6.13 1.24
C ALA A 330 38.29 -6.35 -0.20
N ALA A 331 39.17 -6.22 -1.19
CA ALA A 331 38.85 -6.51 -2.59
C ALA A 331 38.64 -8.00 -2.83
N GLU A 332 39.46 -8.86 -2.22
CA GLU A 332 39.31 -10.32 -2.29
C GLU A 332 38.00 -10.78 -1.65
N ALA A 333 37.69 -10.30 -0.44
CA ALA A 333 36.42 -10.62 0.24
C ALA A 333 35.19 -10.11 -0.55
N ALA A 334 35.31 -8.97 -1.23
CA ALA A 334 34.25 -8.47 -2.09
C ALA A 334 34.08 -9.31 -3.37
N ALA A 335 35.16 -9.87 -3.91
CA ALA A 335 35.08 -10.77 -5.06
C ALA A 335 34.40 -12.10 -4.70
N GLU A 336 34.77 -12.70 -3.56
CA GLU A 336 34.15 -13.92 -3.03
C GLU A 336 32.65 -13.74 -2.79
N ALA A 337 32.25 -12.62 -2.18
CA ALA A 337 30.83 -12.32 -1.95
C ALA A 337 30.03 -12.10 -3.26
N VAL A 338 30.67 -11.63 -4.33
CA VAL A 338 30.02 -11.49 -5.64
C VAL A 338 29.89 -12.84 -6.34
N GLU A 339 30.86 -13.74 -6.17
CA GLU A 339 30.79 -15.10 -6.70
C GLU A 339 29.69 -15.91 -6.01
N GLU A 340 29.61 -15.88 -4.67
CA GLU A 340 28.55 -16.54 -3.88
C GLU A 340 27.16 -16.03 -4.29
N ALA A 341 27.00 -14.71 -4.43
CA ALA A 341 25.73 -14.12 -4.87
C ALA A 341 25.37 -14.47 -6.32
N ALA A 342 26.36 -14.70 -7.19
CA ALA A 342 26.13 -15.13 -8.56
C ALA A 342 25.74 -16.62 -8.63
N GLU A 343 26.29 -17.47 -7.75
CA GLU A 343 25.91 -18.88 -7.63
C GLU A 343 24.49 -19.02 -7.09
N GLU A 344 24.12 -18.29 -6.03
CA GLU A 344 22.76 -18.27 -5.48
C GLU A 344 21.73 -17.81 -6.54
N ALA A 345 22.04 -16.76 -7.30
CA ALA A 345 21.16 -16.29 -8.38
C ALA A 345 21.01 -17.29 -9.53
N ALA A 346 22.06 -18.06 -9.84
CA ALA A 346 22.01 -19.09 -10.87
C ALA A 346 21.23 -20.33 -10.41
N GLU A 347 21.28 -20.66 -9.11
CA GLU A 347 20.46 -21.72 -8.52
C GLU A 347 18.97 -21.34 -8.52
N GLU A 348 18.64 -20.10 -8.16
CA GLU A 348 17.25 -19.58 -8.21
C GLU A 348 16.69 -19.58 -9.65
N GLU A 349 17.47 -19.16 -10.65
CA GLU A 349 17.06 -19.20 -12.06
C GLU A 349 16.86 -20.64 -12.57
N ALA A 350 17.67 -21.59 -12.10
CA ALA A 350 17.53 -23.00 -12.45
C ALA A 350 16.30 -23.66 -11.80
N GLU A 351 15.96 -23.27 -10.56
CA GLU A 351 14.75 -23.72 -9.86
C GLU A 351 13.49 -23.18 -10.55
N GLU A 352 13.46 -21.88 -10.90
CA GLU A 352 12.33 -21.28 -11.63
C GLU A 352 12.12 -21.94 -13.00
N ALA A 353 13.20 -22.26 -13.72
CA ALA A 353 13.11 -22.97 -15.01
C ALA A 353 12.59 -24.40 -14.86
N ALA A 354 12.93 -25.10 -13.78
CA ALA A 354 12.43 -26.44 -13.50
C ALA A 354 10.94 -26.44 -13.12
N GLU A 355 10.49 -25.45 -12.33
CA GLU A 355 9.07 -25.27 -12.01
C GLU A 355 8.25 -24.92 -13.26
N GLU A 356 8.80 -24.14 -14.20
CA GLU A 356 8.13 -23.83 -15.47
C GLU A 356 7.98 -25.09 -16.36
N GLU A 357 9.00 -25.95 -16.43
CA GLU A 357 8.94 -27.22 -17.17
C GLU A 357 7.91 -28.21 -16.57
N GLU A 358 7.87 -28.34 -15.24
CA GLU A 358 6.88 -29.18 -14.54
C GLU A 358 5.44 -28.66 -14.77
N ALA A 359 5.26 -27.33 -14.75
CA ALA A 359 3.95 -26.72 -15.04
C ALA A 359 3.51 -26.90 -16.50
N GLU A 360 4.45 -26.91 -17.46
CA GLU A 360 4.15 -27.22 -18.86
C GLU A 360 3.75 -28.69 -19.04
N GLU A 361 4.41 -29.63 -18.34
CA GLU A 361 4.08 -31.06 -18.37
C GLU A 361 2.68 -31.34 -17.76
N GLU A 362 2.37 -30.75 -16.60
CA GLU A 362 1.02 -30.85 -16.00
C GLU A 362 -0.07 -30.29 -16.92
N ALA A 363 0.20 -29.17 -17.61
CA ALA A 363 -0.76 -28.58 -18.54
C ALA A 363 -0.97 -29.44 -19.80
N GLU A 364 0.06 -30.14 -20.28
CA GLU A 364 -0.06 -31.08 -21.39
C GLU A 364 -0.86 -32.33 -20.96
N GLU A 365 -0.64 -32.86 -19.75
CA GLU A 365 -1.43 -33.98 -19.21
C GLU A 365 -2.91 -33.62 -19.03
N GLU A 366 -3.22 -32.45 -18.47
CA GLU A 366 -4.62 -31.98 -18.32
C GLU A 366 -5.30 -31.81 -19.68
N ALA A 367 -4.58 -31.32 -20.70
CA ALA A 367 -5.12 -31.18 -22.05
C ALA A 367 -5.35 -32.53 -22.75
N GLU A 368 -4.48 -33.53 -22.51
CA GLU A 368 -4.69 -34.89 -23.00
C GLU A 368 -5.90 -35.57 -22.33
N GLU A 369 -6.07 -35.39 -21.02
CA GLU A 369 -7.24 -35.89 -20.28
C GLU A 369 -8.54 -35.27 -20.80
N GLU A 370 -8.59 -33.94 -20.99
CA GLU A 370 -9.76 -33.24 -21.54
C GLU A 370 -10.10 -33.75 -22.96
N ALA A 371 -9.10 -33.96 -23.80
CA ALA A 371 -9.30 -34.48 -25.16
C ALA A 371 -9.83 -35.93 -25.16
N VAL A 372 -9.41 -36.75 -24.20
CA VAL A 372 -9.94 -38.12 -24.04
C VAL A 372 -11.39 -38.08 -23.54
N GLU A 373 -11.72 -37.22 -22.58
CA GLU A 373 -13.10 -37.04 -22.12
C GLU A 373 -14.03 -36.59 -23.26
N GLU A 374 -13.61 -35.60 -24.06
CA GLU A 374 -14.37 -35.11 -25.22
C GLU A 374 -14.60 -36.23 -26.25
N ALA A 375 -13.57 -37.03 -26.56
CA ALA A 375 -13.69 -38.15 -27.49
C ALA A 375 -14.62 -39.26 -26.98
N VAL A 376 -14.64 -39.52 -25.67
CA VAL A 376 -15.56 -40.48 -25.04
C VAL A 376 -17.01 -39.97 -25.10
N GLU A 377 -17.23 -38.67 -24.85
CA GLU A 377 -18.55 -38.06 -24.97
C GLU A 377 -19.07 -38.06 -26.42
N GLU A 378 -18.20 -37.76 -27.40
CA GLU A 378 -18.56 -37.84 -28.83
C GLU A 378 -18.94 -39.27 -29.24
N ALA A 379 -18.16 -40.28 -28.83
CA ALA A 379 -18.45 -41.68 -29.12
C ALA A 379 -19.78 -42.16 -28.49
N ALA A 380 -20.10 -41.73 -27.28
CA ALA A 380 -21.36 -42.05 -26.62
C ALA A 380 -22.58 -41.43 -27.34
N ASN A 381 -22.42 -40.23 -27.89
CA ASN A 381 -23.46 -39.55 -28.65
C ASN A 381 -23.72 -40.20 -30.02
N ASP A 382 -22.69 -40.72 -30.70
CA ASP A 382 -22.86 -41.43 -31.98
C ASP A 382 -23.60 -42.78 -31.81
N GLU A 383 -23.26 -43.55 -30.77
CA GLU A 383 -23.90 -44.86 -30.52
C GLU A 383 -25.38 -44.71 -30.13
N THR A 384 -25.72 -43.68 -29.35
CA THR A 384 -27.13 -43.40 -28.98
C THR A 384 -27.94 -42.81 -30.14
N GLY A 385 -27.31 -42.04 -31.03
CA GLY A 385 -27.94 -41.45 -32.21
C GLY A 385 -28.44 -42.48 -33.23
N GLU A 386 -27.71 -43.58 -33.47
CA GLU A 386 -28.18 -44.66 -34.35
C GLU A 386 -29.36 -45.44 -33.75
N VAL A 387 -29.33 -45.71 -32.44
CA VAL A 387 -30.42 -46.41 -31.75
C VAL A 387 -31.70 -45.58 -31.76
N PHE A 388 -31.61 -44.26 -31.58
CA PHE A 388 -32.76 -43.37 -31.64
C PHE A 388 -33.37 -43.27 -33.04
N LYS A 389 -32.56 -43.14 -34.10
CA LYS A 389 -33.05 -43.14 -35.49
C LYS A 389 -33.74 -44.45 -35.86
N LYS A 390 -33.22 -45.59 -35.40
CA LYS A 390 -33.82 -46.90 -35.65
C LYS A 390 -35.15 -47.08 -34.91
N LYS A 391 -35.26 -46.52 -33.69
CA LYS A 391 -36.51 -46.52 -32.91
C LYS A 391 -37.56 -45.57 -33.48
N GLU A 392 -37.14 -44.42 -34.01
CA GLU A 392 -38.02 -43.46 -34.67
C GLU A 392 -38.57 -44.02 -35.99
N GLN A 393 -37.76 -44.72 -36.79
CA GLN A 393 -38.25 -45.44 -37.97
C GLN A 393 -39.22 -46.57 -37.63
N ALA A 394 -38.96 -47.33 -36.54
CA ALA A 394 -39.88 -48.37 -36.09
C ALA A 394 -41.22 -47.81 -35.59
N ALA A 395 -41.19 -46.67 -34.87
CA ALA A 395 -42.41 -45.99 -34.41
C ALA A 395 -43.22 -45.39 -35.57
N ALA A 396 -42.56 -44.83 -36.59
CA ALA A 396 -43.23 -44.31 -37.77
C ALA A 396 -43.86 -45.43 -38.64
N GLU A 397 -43.28 -46.63 -38.64
CA GLU A 397 -43.84 -47.80 -39.34
C GLU A 397 -45.06 -48.38 -38.58
N GLU A 398 -45.04 -48.35 -37.25
CA GLU A 398 -46.17 -48.75 -36.40
C GLU A 398 -47.35 -47.75 -36.49
N GLU A 399 -47.07 -46.45 -36.59
CA GLU A 399 -48.12 -45.42 -36.77
C GLU A 399 -48.77 -45.49 -38.16
N ALA A 400 -48.02 -45.93 -39.19
CA ALA A 400 -48.55 -46.14 -40.54
C ALA A 400 -49.48 -47.37 -40.66
N GLU A 401 -49.36 -48.36 -39.76
CA GLU A 401 -50.28 -49.51 -39.71
C GLU A 401 -51.54 -49.25 -38.86
N ALA A 402 -51.54 -48.18 -38.05
CA ALA A 402 -52.67 -47.83 -37.17
C ALA A 402 -53.73 -46.89 -37.81
N GLU A 403 -53.48 -46.34 -39.01
CA GLU A 403 -54.49 -45.58 -39.77
C GLU A 403 -55.51 -46.51 -40.47
N GLY A 404 -56.29 -47.22 -39.66
CA GLY A 404 -57.58 -47.77 -40.09
C GLY A 404 -58.61 -46.66 -40.32
N PRO A 405 -59.55 -46.82 -41.28
CA PRO A 405 -60.44 -45.74 -41.68
C PRO A 405 -61.47 -45.41 -40.62
N GLY A 406 -61.35 -44.20 -40.05
CA GLY A 406 -62.48 -43.35 -39.66
C GLY A 406 -63.19 -43.68 -38.34
N THR A 407 -62.76 -43.01 -37.26
CA THR A 407 -63.61 -42.80 -36.08
C THR A 407 -63.96 -41.31 -35.99
N PRO A 408 -65.25 -40.92 -36.01
CA PRO A 408 -65.64 -39.51 -35.97
C PRO A 408 -65.40 -38.89 -34.59
N PRO A 409 -65.01 -37.60 -34.51
CA PRO A 409 -64.76 -36.91 -33.26
C PRO A 409 -66.08 -36.54 -32.59
N GLY A 410 -66.31 -37.01 -31.35
CA GLY A 410 -67.40 -36.48 -30.53
C GLY A 410 -67.92 -37.44 -29.48
N THR A 411 -67.16 -37.67 -28.41
CA THR A 411 -67.76 -38.10 -27.14
C THR A 411 -66.90 -37.55 -25.98
N PRO A 412 -67.39 -36.57 -25.20
CA PRO A 412 -66.71 -36.13 -23.99
C PRO A 412 -66.76 -37.24 -22.93
N LEU A 413 -65.60 -37.69 -22.49
CA LEU A 413 -65.44 -38.65 -21.39
C LEU A 413 -65.80 -38.00 -20.04
N PRO A 414 -66.40 -38.75 -19.10
CA PRO A 414 -66.82 -38.24 -17.81
C PRO A 414 -65.64 -37.96 -16.85
N PRO A 415 -65.76 -36.97 -15.96
CA PRO A 415 -64.69 -36.43 -15.11
C PRO A 415 -64.28 -37.30 -13.91
N GLU A 416 -64.55 -38.60 -13.91
CA GLU A 416 -64.23 -39.49 -12.77
C GLU A 416 -62.96 -40.35 -13.00
N ALA A 417 -62.27 -40.20 -14.12
CA ALA A 417 -61.04 -40.94 -14.43
C ALA A 417 -59.74 -40.14 -14.25
N GLU A 418 -59.80 -38.87 -13.88
CA GLU A 418 -58.59 -38.06 -13.59
C GLU A 418 -58.06 -38.26 -12.16
N ALA A 419 -58.78 -38.98 -11.29
CA ALA A 419 -58.38 -39.16 -9.89
C ALA A 419 -57.49 -40.39 -9.63
N GLU A 420 -57.35 -41.33 -10.57
CA GLU A 420 -56.47 -42.49 -10.40
C GLU A 420 -55.08 -42.32 -11.03
N ALA A 421 -54.88 -41.35 -11.93
CA ALA A 421 -53.59 -41.11 -12.58
C ALA A 421 -52.61 -40.28 -11.73
N GLU A 422 -53.09 -39.50 -10.74
CA GLU A 422 -52.21 -38.78 -9.81
C GLU A 422 -51.67 -39.66 -8.67
N ALA A 423 -52.24 -40.85 -8.42
CA ALA A 423 -51.80 -41.73 -7.34
C ALA A 423 -50.61 -42.64 -7.73
N GLU A 424 -50.39 -42.90 -9.03
CA GLU A 424 -49.25 -43.73 -9.49
C GLU A 424 -47.95 -42.93 -9.64
N ALA A 425 -48.01 -41.62 -9.85
CA ALA A 425 -46.82 -40.77 -10.01
C ALA A 425 -46.08 -40.50 -8.68
N GLU A 426 -46.76 -40.61 -7.52
CA GLU A 426 -46.12 -40.44 -6.22
C GLU A 426 -45.37 -41.70 -5.73
N ALA A 427 -45.66 -42.88 -6.30
CA ALA A 427 -45.01 -44.13 -5.92
C ALA A 427 -43.65 -44.35 -6.62
N GLU A 428 -43.42 -43.77 -7.81
CA GLU A 428 -42.15 -43.89 -8.52
C GLU A 428 -41.06 -42.93 -7.99
N ALA A 429 -41.45 -41.84 -7.33
CA ALA A 429 -40.50 -40.88 -6.76
C ALA A 429 -39.78 -41.43 -5.51
N GLU A 430 -40.43 -42.26 -4.69
CA GLU A 430 -39.77 -42.87 -3.50
C GLU A 430 -38.81 -44.01 -3.85
N ALA A 431 -38.92 -44.63 -5.03
CA ALA A 431 -38.01 -45.69 -5.46
C ALA A 431 -36.64 -45.16 -5.94
N ALA A 432 -36.56 -43.88 -6.34
CA ALA A 432 -35.33 -43.26 -6.84
C ALA A 432 -34.44 -42.68 -5.73
N GLU A 433 -34.94 -42.48 -4.51
CA GLU A 433 -34.16 -41.92 -3.39
C GLU A 433 -33.42 -43.01 -2.56
N GLY A 434 -33.61 -44.29 -2.92
CA GLY A 434 -33.04 -45.44 -2.21
C GLY A 434 -31.95 -46.23 -2.96
N ALA A 435 -31.50 -45.77 -4.13
CA ALA A 435 -30.50 -46.44 -4.95
C ALA A 435 -29.11 -45.79 -4.83
#